data_AF-A0A9E3BWU0-F1
#
_entry.id   AF-A0A9E3BWU0-F1
#
_cell.length_a   1.000
_cell.length_b   1.000
_cell.length_c   1.000
_cell.angle_alpha   90.00
_cell.angle_beta   90.00
_cell.angle_gamma   90.00
#
_symmetry.space_group_name_H-M   'P 1'
#
loop_
_entity.id
_entity.type
_entity.pdbx_description
1 polymer ?
#
loop_
_entity_poly.entity_id
_entity_poly.type
_entity_poly.pdbx_seq_one_letter_code
_entity_poly.pdbx_strand_id
1 'polypeptide(L)'
;MHEEVPILPDAHTRKSPPAFKRLPQGQPLPDYGVEYFNQLVAQYQTLTPEEKKPNPSAQELADLLILEQDRHRLNWGDLSGLEMCLLKLAPGAALPYLACSLRARYQDVAGHDWYDQNGLMAPPERAVTLDDAMRANLLRADLEMLLADMQRIRGLITARERQRNQVTVLGTVAAAAALLAALALGHFSRYHAAAAWRPLMVVGFVMLTGATGGLVSMLRRLQCLSTTCTPVHDTIQFDAGQPSLWLSALYGAIFAKILTLVFMGHMLNTLIGVPDAGTTSLFPNFLSGFQPAGPGEFAKLMVWSFIAGFAEKFVPDVLDRITKNQEGRDRTVVRRRVDSATPAASFQFAPAPPTAPATPVADGAAASADV
;
A
#
# COMPACT_ATOMS: atom_id res chain seq x y z
N MET A 1 -37.06 77.67 -0.74
CA MET A 1 -37.29 76.23 -0.52
C MET A 1 -36.08 75.51 -1.09
N HIS A 2 -35.09 75.23 -0.24
CA HIS A 2 -33.94 74.39 -0.57
C HIS A 2 -34.07 73.12 0.26
N GLU A 3 -34.13 71.99 -0.43
CA GLU A 3 -34.33 70.65 0.12
C GLU A 3 -32.94 70.10 0.48
N GLU A 4 -32.69 69.89 1.77
CA GLU A 4 -31.45 69.26 2.26
C GLU A 4 -31.49 67.76 1.96
N VAL A 5 -30.55 67.32 1.12
CA VAL A 5 -30.32 65.90 0.83
C VAL A 5 -29.53 65.28 1.99
N PRO A 6 -29.99 64.17 2.59
CA PRO A 6 -29.27 63.51 3.67
C PRO A 6 -27.98 62.88 3.14
N ILE A 7 -26.84 63.34 3.66
CA ILE A 7 -25.52 62.78 3.39
C ILE A 7 -25.46 61.40 4.05
N LEU A 8 -25.37 60.35 3.23
CA LEU A 8 -25.11 58.98 3.70
C LEU A 8 -23.75 58.92 4.40
N PRO A 9 -23.63 58.27 5.57
CA PRO A 9 -22.35 58.15 6.27
C PRO A 9 -21.39 57.23 5.51
N ASP A 10 -20.14 57.70 5.39
CA ASP A 10 -19.02 57.04 4.70
C ASP A 10 -18.82 55.58 5.13
N ALA A 11 -18.78 54.68 4.14
CA ALA A 11 -18.62 53.23 4.30
C ALA A 11 -17.22 52.77 4.77
N HIS A 12 -16.32 53.68 5.16
CA HIS A 12 -14.91 53.38 5.41
C HIS A 12 -14.52 53.15 6.88
N THR A 13 -15.48 53.14 7.82
CA THR A 13 -15.21 52.89 9.25
C THR A 13 -15.81 51.61 9.80
N ARG A 14 -16.07 50.60 8.95
CA ARG A 14 -16.22 49.22 9.46
C ARG A 14 -14.85 48.76 9.93
N LYS A 15 -14.66 48.71 11.26
CA LYS A 15 -13.60 47.92 11.89
C LYS A 15 -13.55 46.59 11.16
N SER A 16 -12.47 46.33 10.44
CA SER A 16 -12.26 45.05 9.76
C SER A 16 -12.49 43.96 10.81
N PRO A 17 -13.41 43.00 10.56
CA PRO A 17 -13.66 41.92 11.51
C PRO A 17 -12.32 41.25 11.85
N PRO A 18 -12.18 40.70 13.08
CA PRO A 18 -10.94 40.07 13.52
C PRO A 18 -10.49 39.12 12.42
N ALA A 19 -9.33 39.41 11.83
CA ALA A 19 -8.87 38.75 10.62
C ALA A 19 -8.76 37.25 10.92
N PHE A 20 -9.76 36.48 10.48
CA PHE A 20 -9.68 35.03 10.51
C PHE A 20 -8.46 34.67 9.68
N LYS A 21 -7.40 34.26 10.36
CA LYS A 21 -6.12 33.94 9.73
C LYS A 21 -6.38 32.68 8.92
N ARG A 22 -6.65 32.85 7.63
CA ARG A 22 -6.86 31.72 6.73
C ARG A 22 -5.67 30.79 6.85
N LEU A 23 -5.98 29.50 6.87
CA LEU A 23 -4.98 28.50 6.58
C LEU A 23 -4.38 28.83 5.20
N PRO A 24 -3.07 28.60 4.99
CA PRO A 24 -2.40 28.91 3.73
C PRO A 24 -3.18 28.35 2.54
N GLN A 25 -3.25 29.13 1.44
CA GLN A 25 -4.05 28.79 0.26
C GLN A 25 -3.76 27.37 -0.21
N GLY A 26 -4.77 26.50 -0.05
CA GLY A 26 -4.76 25.15 -0.59
C GLY A 26 -5.06 25.13 -2.09
N GLN A 27 -5.14 23.93 -2.66
CA GLN A 27 -5.61 23.76 -4.04
C GLN A 27 -7.08 24.20 -4.14
N PRO A 28 -7.48 24.84 -5.27
CA PRO A 28 -8.87 25.21 -5.49
C PRO A 28 -9.75 23.96 -5.52
N LEU A 29 -11.02 24.11 -5.12
CA LEU A 29 -12.00 23.04 -5.16
C LEU A 29 -12.23 22.56 -6.61
N PRO A 30 -12.31 21.23 -6.83
CA PRO A 30 -12.80 20.69 -8.10
C PRO A 30 -14.31 20.94 -8.24
N ASP A 31 -14.86 20.78 -9.45
CA ASP A 31 -16.26 21.10 -9.76
C ASP A 31 -17.25 20.41 -8.82
N TYR A 32 -17.05 19.11 -8.53
CA TYR A 32 -17.88 18.36 -7.59
C TYR A 32 -17.79 18.90 -6.15
N GLY A 33 -16.64 19.47 -5.77
CA GLY A 33 -16.44 20.13 -4.48
C GLY A 33 -17.20 21.45 -4.39
N VAL A 34 -17.27 22.20 -5.49
CA VAL A 34 -18.08 23.42 -5.61
C VAL A 34 -19.58 23.09 -5.53
N GLU A 35 -20.03 22.03 -6.21
CA GLU A 35 -21.41 21.56 -6.10
C GLU A 35 -21.77 21.18 -4.66
N TYR A 36 -20.90 20.44 -3.98
CA TYR A 36 -21.09 20.08 -2.57
C TYR A 36 -21.10 21.33 -1.67
N PHE A 37 -20.21 22.30 -1.90
CA PHE A 37 -20.23 23.57 -1.20
C PHE A 37 -21.57 24.30 -1.38
N ASN A 38 -22.10 24.37 -2.61
CA ASN A 38 -23.40 24.98 -2.88
C ASN A 38 -24.54 24.26 -2.15
N GLN A 39 -24.48 22.94 -1.98
CA GLN A 39 -25.45 22.20 -1.16
C GLN A 39 -25.38 22.63 0.31
N LEU A 40 -24.18 22.83 0.87
CA LEU A 40 -24.00 23.34 2.24
C LEU A 40 -24.52 24.78 2.38
N VAL A 41 -24.31 25.63 1.37
CA VAL A 41 -24.89 26.98 1.35
C VAL A 41 -26.41 26.93 1.34
N ALA A 42 -27.02 26.05 0.54
CA ALA A 42 -28.47 25.86 0.54
C ALA A 42 -28.97 25.40 1.92
N GLN A 43 -28.29 24.46 2.58
CA GLN A 43 -28.63 24.05 3.94
C GLN A 43 -28.54 25.22 4.93
N TYR A 44 -27.48 26.04 4.86
CA TYR A 44 -27.34 27.22 5.70
C TYR A 44 -28.47 28.25 5.53
N GLN A 45 -28.97 28.40 4.29
CA GLN A 45 -30.08 29.29 3.97
C GLN A 45 -31.42 28.79 4.52
N THR A 46 -31.58 27.47 4.72
CA THR A 46 -32.80 26.90 5.32
C THR A 46 -32.90 27.10 6.84
N LEU A 47 -31.79 27.44 7.52
CA LEU A 47 -31.79 27.70 8.95
C LEU A 47 -32.49 29.02 9.29
N THR A 48 -33.38 28.98 10.27
CA THR A 48 -34.13 30.14 10.75
C THR A 48 -33.23 31.10 11.55
N PRO A 49 -33.56 32.40 11.64
CA PRO A 49 -32.79 33.35 12.45
C PRO A 49 -32.68 32.98 13.92
N GLU A 50 -33.68 32.28 14.47
CA GLU A 50 -33.67 31.83 15.87
C GLU A 50 -32.66 30.72 16.11
N GLU A 51 -32.52 29.80 15.16
CA GLU A 51 -31.51 28.73 15.19
C GLU A 51 -30.09 29.26 15.04
N LYS A 52 -29.89 30.43 14.44
CA LYS A 52 -28.56 31.05 14.25
C LYS A 52 -28.05 31.79 15.49
N LYS A 53 -28.94 32.32 16.33
CA LYS A 53 -28.62 33.09 17.55
C LYS A 53 -27.65 32.41 18.55
N PRO A 54 -27.68 31.08 18.78
CA PRO A 54 -26.87 30.44 19.82
C PRO A 54 -25.36 30.56 19.58
N ASN A 55 -24.92 30.73 18.33
CA ASN A 55 -23.49 30.76 18.02
C ASN A 55 -23.15 31.85 16.97
N PRO A 56 -23.07 33.13 17.37
CA PRO A 56 -22.85 34.23 16.44
C PRO A 56 -21.50 34.13 15.72
N SER A 57 -20.50 33.53 16.36
CA SER A 57 -19.18 33.32 15.76
C SER A 57 -19.21 32.36 14.57
N ALA A 58 -20.00 31.28 14.66
CA ALA A 58 -20.18 30.33 13.57
C ALA A 58 -21.00 30.94 12.44
N GLN A 59 -21.99 31.77 12.77
CA GLN A 59 -22.79 32.51 11.80
C GLN A 59 -21.92 33.49 11.00
N GLU A 60 -21.13 34.33 11.69
CA GLU A 60 -20.24 35.30 11.03
C GLU A 60 -19.25 34.61 10.09
N LEU A 61 -18.66 33.50 10.53
CA LEU A 61 -17.75 32.72 9.68
C LEU A 61 -18.47 32.11 8.46
N ALA A 62 -19.67 31.57 8.63
CA ALA A 62 -20.45 31.04 7.51
C ALA A 62 -20.82 32.14 6.51
N ASP A 63 -21.27 33.30 6.98
CA ASP A 63 -21.61 34.45 6.13
C ASP A 63 -20.38 34.95 5.35
N LEU A 64 -19.21 35.02 6.01
CA LEU A 64 -17.95 35.37 5.34
C LEU A 64 -17.57 34.38 4.24
N LEU A 65 -17.69 33.06 4.49
CA LEU A 65 -17.40 32.02 3.51
C LEU A 65 -18.38 32.05 2.32
N ILE A 66 -19.65 32.36 2.57
CA ILE A 66 -20.69 32.45 1.54
C ILE A 66 -20.51 33.70 0.67
N LEU A 67 -20.11 34.83 1.25
CA LEU A 67 -19.82 36.04 0.50
C LEU A 67 -18.66 35.84 -0.48
N GLU A 68 -17.75 34.93 -0.17
CA GLU A 68 -16.60 34.59 -1.01
C GLU A 68 -16.88 33.40 -1.94
N GLN A 69 -17.97 33.48 -2.69
CA GLN A 69 -18.36 32.49 -3.71
C GLN A 69 -17.44 32.43 -4.95
N ASP A 70 -16.25 33.05 -4.91
CA ASP A 70 -15.30 32.97 -6.02
C ASP A 70 -14.74 31.53 -6.11
N ARG A 71 -15.20 30.81 -7.13
CA ARG A 71 -14.85 29.41 -7.40
C ARG A 71 -13.34 29.15 -7.41
N HIS A 72 -12.54 30.15 -7.79
CA HIS A 72 -11.09 30.00 -7.88
C HIS A 72 -10.36 30.18 -6.54
N ARG A 73 -11.07 30.65 -5.51
CA ARG A 73 -10.51 30.91 -4.18
C ARG A 73 -10.92 29.89 -3.14
N LEU A 74 -12.05 29.20 -3.36
CA LEU A 74 -12.55 28.19 -2.44
C LEU A 74 -11.62 26.98 -2.40
N ASN A 75 -11.25 26.56 -1.20
CA ASN A 75 -10.44 25.36 -0.95
C ASN A 75 -11.17 24.38 -0.02
N TRP A 76 -10.59 23.19 0.16
CA TRP A 76 -11.15 22.15 1.04
C TRP A 76 -11.26 22.57 2.51
N GLY A 77 -10.42 23.50 2.97
CA GLY A 77 -10.49 24.08 4.31
C GLY A 77 -11.71 24.98 4.49
N ASP A 78 -12.06 25.79 3.47
CA ASP A 78 -13.27 26.63 3.48
C ASP A 78 -14.54 25.77 3.54
N LEU A 79 -14.58 24.72 2.73
CA LEU A 79 -15.67 23.74 2.72
C LEU A 79 -15.82 23.04 4.07
N SER A 80 -14.69 22.62 4.65
CA SER A 80 -14.62 22.00 5.96
C SER A 80 -15.08 22.95 7.08
N GLY A 81 -14.71 24.22 6.98
CA GLY A 81 -15.13 25.29 7.87
C GLY A 81 -16.64 25.51 7.83
N LEU A 82 -17.23 25.50 6.63
CA LEU A 82 -18.68 25.65 6.47
C LEU A 82 -19.45 24.45 7.05
N GLU A 83 -18.99 23.22 6.82
CA GLU A 83 -19.59 22.02 7.48
C GLU A 83 -19.56 22.16 9.01
N MET A 84 -18.44 22.64 9.57
CA MET A 84 -18.28 22.84 11.01
C MET A 84 -19.21 23.94 11.55
N CYS A 85 -19.38 25.04 10.81
CA CYS A 85 -20.35 26.08 11.16
C CYS A 85 -21.78 25.56 11.17
N LEU A 86 -22.18 24.79 10.14
CA LEU A 86 -23.50 24.18 10.07
C LEU A 86 -23.79 23.26 11.26
N LEU A 87 -22.81 22.44 11.67
CA LEU A 87 -22.94 21.59 12.84
C LEU A 87 -23.13 22.41 14.14
N LYS A 88 -22.40 23.52 14.27
CA LYS A 88 -22.51 24.43 15.42
C LYS A 88 -23.85 25.17 15.49
N LEU A 89 -24.45 25.45 14.34
CA LEU A 89 -25.74 26.13 14.20
C LEU A 89 -26.92 25.16 14.19
N ALA A 90 -26.68 23.84 14.07
CA ALA A 90 -27.74 22.85 14.02
C ALA A 90 -28.57 22.84 15.32
N PRO A 91 -29.91 22.82 15.22
CA PRO A 91 -30.78 22.77 16.39
C PRO A 91 -30.59 21.45 17.17
N GLY A 92 -30.73 21.51 18.49
CA GLY A 92 -30.52 20.35 19.36
C GLY A 92 -31.35 19.12 18.97
N ALA A 93 -32.58 19.34 18.49
CA ALA A 93 -33.48 18.28 18.03
C ALA A 93 -33.00 17.56 16.75
N ALA A 94 -32.19 18.20 15.91
CA ALA A 94 -31.66 17.60 14.68
C ALA A 94 -30.35 16.84 14.91
N LEU A 95 -29.64 17.09 16.02
CA LEU A 95 -28.35 16.47 16.31
C LEU A 95 -28.36 14.94 16.31
N PRO A 96 -29.40 14.24 16.85
CA PRO A 96 -29.42 12.77 16.81
C PRO A 96 -29.47 12.20 15.38
N TYR A 97 -30.23 12.85 14.49
CA TYR A 97 -30.32 12.45 13.08
C TYR A 97 -29.01 12.73 12.33
N LEU A 98 -28.44 13.91 12.57
CA LEU A 98 -27.12 14.27 12.04
C LEU A 98 -26.06 13.28 12.52
N ALA A 99 -26.10 12.88 13.78
CA ALA A 99 -25.17 11.91 14.34
C ALA A 99 -25.24 10.55 13.64
N CYS A 100 -26.45 10.04 13.38
CA CYS A 100 -26.63 8.80 12.63
C CYS A 100 -26.03 8.93 11.22
N SER A 101 -26.35 10.01 10.50
CA SER A 101 -25.86 10.23 9.13
C SER A 101 -24.34 10.44 9.06
N LEU A 102 -23.76 11.17 10.02
CA LEU A 102 -22.34 11.49 10.03
C LEU A 102 -21.51 10.27 10.41
N ARG A 103 -21.98 9.44 11.36
CA ARG A 103 -21.33 8.17 11.71
C ARG A 103 -21.36 7.18 10.56
N ALA A 104 -22.49 7.07 9.84
CA ALA A 104 -22.56 6.23 8.63
C ALA A 104 -21.56 6.71 7.56
N ARG A 105 -21.54 8.01 7.25
CA ARG A 105 -20.54 8.59 6.33
C ARG A 105 -19.11 8.39 6.80
N TYR A 106 -18.87 8.50 8.10
CA TYR A 106 -17.56 8.30 8.69
C TYR A 106 -17.11 6.84 8.53
N GLN A 107 -18.00 5.88 8.79
CA GLN A 107 -17.77 4.46 8.59
C GLN A 107 -17.47 4.13 7.12
N ASP A 108 -18.14 4.77 6.18
CA ASP A 108 -17.86 4.63 4.74
C ASP A 108 -16.46 5.15 4.36
N VAL A 109 -16.02 6.24 4.99
CA VAL A 109 -14.72 6.88 4.69
C VAL A 109 -13.55 6.21 5.41
N ALA A 110 -13.72 5.84 6.68
CA ALA A 110 -12.67 5.26 7.51
C ALA A 110 -12.54 3.74 7.35
N GLY A 111 -13.60 3.07 6.88
CA GLY A 111 -13.68 1.61 6.83
C GLY A 111 -14.26 1.01 8.11
N HIS A 112 -14.90 -0.15 7.98
CA HIS A 112 -15.59 -0.84 9.09
C HIS A 112 -14.62 -1.26 10.20
N ASP A 113 -13.48 -1.86 9.84
CA ASP A 113 -12.50 -2.36 10.81
C ASP A 113 -11.96 -1.24 11.73
N TRP A 114 -11.72 -0.05 11.16
CA TRP A 114 -11.22 1.09 11.92
C TRP A 114 -12.29 1.65 12.84
N TYR A 115 -13.53 1.73 12.35
CA TYR A 115 -14.68 2.19 13.13
C TYR A 115 -14.93 1.28 14.35
N ASP A 116 -14.87 -0.04 14.14
CA ASP A 116 -15.07 -1.04 15.20
C ASP A 116 -13.95 -0.99 16.25
N GLN A 117 -12.69 -0.85 15.82
CA GLN A 117 -11.53 -0.81 16.72
C GLN A 117 -11.50 0.42 17.64
N ASN A 118 -12.01 1.57 17.18
CA ASN A 118 -11.97 2.81 17.96
C ASN A 118 -13.18 2.99 18.89
N GLY A 119 -14.11 2.04 18.93
CA GLY A 119 -15.23 2.08 19.88
C GLY A 119 -16.20 3.25 19.67
N LEU A 120 -16.16 3.92 18.51
CA LEU A 120 -17.06 5.02 18.15
C LEU A 120 -18.55 4.58 18.02
N MET A 121 -18.79 3.27 18.09
CA MET A 121 -20.10 2.61 18.16
C MET A 121 -20.94 3.01 19.39
N ALA A 122 -20.32 3.44 20.50
CA ALA A 122 -21.05 3.73 21.73
C ALA A 122 -21.15 5.25 21.95
N PRO A 123 -22.33 5.87 21.71
CA PRO A 123 -22.55 7.25 22.08
C PRO A 123 -22.27 7.43 23.57
N PRO A 124 -21.56 8.48 24.01
CA PRO A 124 -21.37 8.79 25.43
C PRO A 124 -22.71 8.95 26.19
N GLU A 125 -23.80 9.14 25.45
CA GLU A 125 -25.19 9.22 25.87
C GLU A 125 -25.70 8.02 26.70
N ARG A 126 -25.18 6.80 26.49
CA ARG A 126 -25.76 5.59 27.13
C ARG A 126 -25.48 5.44 28.62
N ALA A 127 -24.57 6.24 29.20
CA ALA A 127 -24.03 5.97 30.53
C ALA A 127 -24.56 6.86 31.67
N VAL A 128 -25.23 8.00 31.40
CA VAL A 128 -25.53 8.99 32.45
C VAL A 128 -26.88 9.69 32.24
N THR A 129 -27.65 9.88 33.33
CA THR A 129 -28.83 10.75 33.37
C THR A 129 -28.42 12.22 33.24
N LEU A 130 -28.26 12.68 31.99
CA LEU A 130 -27.83 14.05 31.66
C LEU A 130 -29.04 14.91 31.28
N ASP A 131 -29.01 16.18 31.67
CA ASP A 131 -29.89 17.23 31.15
C ASP A 131 -29.80 17.31 29.62
N ASP A 132 -30.91 17.66 28.96
CA ASP A 132 -31.04 17.66 27.51
C ASP A 132 -30.08 18.68 26.85
N ALA A 133 -29.81 19.81 27.50
CA ALA A 133 -28.83 20.79 27.02
C ALA A 133 -27.40 20.24 27.09
N MET A 134 -27.05 19.54 28.19
CA MET A 134 -25.73 18.94 28.36
C MET A 134 -25.53 17.78 27.38
N ARG A 135 -26.58 16.98 27.14
CA ARG A 135 -26.61 15.91 26.14
C ARG A 135 -26.37 16.45 24.73
N ALA A 136 -27.07 17.52 24.35
CA ALA A 136 -26.89 18.17 23.05
C ALA A 136 -25.46 18.72 22.87
N ASN A 137 -24.85 19.28 23.92
CA ASN A 137 -23.48 19.78 23.86
C ASN A 137 -22.44 18.67 23.74
N LEU A 138 -22.60 17.57 24.48
CA LEU A 138 -21.74 16.39 24.36
C LEU A 138 -21.84 15.76 22.97
N LEU A 139 -23.06 15.63 22.45
CA LEU A 139 -23.28 15.11 21.10
C LEU A 139 -22.66 16.02 20.05
N ARG A 140 -22.79 17.34 20.18
CA ARG A 140 -22.14 18.29 19.27
C ARG A 140 -20.62 18.16 19.31
N ALA A 141 -20.01 18.05 20.49
CA ALA A 141 -18.57 17.86 20.62
C ALA A 141 -18.08 16.55 19.97
N ASP A 142 -18.84 15.46 20.13
CA ASP A 142 -18.56 14.18 19.45
C ASP A 142 -18.60 14.32 17.92
N LEU A 143 -19.64 14.99 17.40
CA LEU A 143 -19.76 15.22 15.97
C LEU A 143 -18.68 16.15 15.42
N GLU A 144 -18.25 17.16 16.19
CA GLU A 144 -17.14 18.03 15.80
C GLU A 144 -15.84 17.23 15.66
N MET A 145 -15.58 16.30 16.60
CA MET A 145 -14.42 15.41 16.55
C MET A 145 -14.49 14.47 15.34
N LEU A 146 -15.64 13.84 15.09
CA LEU A 146 -15.84 12.96 13.93
C LEU A 146 -15.69 13.70 12.60
N LEU A 147 -16.25 14.90 12.50
CA LEU A 147 -16.16 15.73 11.30
C LEU A 147 -14.70 16.14 11.03
N ALA A 148 -13.99 16.61 12.06
CA ALA A 148 -12.58 16.97 11.96
C ALA A 148 -11.72 15.78 11.53
N ASP A 149 -12.00 14.59 12.06
CA ASP A 149 -11.27 13.39 11.69
C ASP A 149 -11.57 12.91 10.26
N MET A 150 -12.83 12.97 9.83
CA MET A 150 -13.21 12.70 8.44
C MET A 150 -12.49 13.65 7.46
N GLN A 151 -12.41 14.94 7.80
CA GLN A 151 -11.70 15.94 6.99
C GLN A 151 -10.20 15.64 6.91
N ARG A 152 -9.59 15.23 8.03
CA ARG A 152 -8.20 14.75 8.08
C ARG A 152 -8.01 13.53 7.15
N ILE A 153 -8.89 12.53 7.22
CA ILE A 153 -8.81 11.34 6.37
C ILE A 153 -8.94 11.71 4.89
N ARG A 154 -9.89 12.56 4.50
CA ARG A 154 -10.06 13.05 3.12
C ARG A 154 -8.80 13.77 2.62
N GLY A 155 -8.20 14.63 3.45
CA GLY A 155 -6.93 15.30 3.15
C GLY A 155 -5.79 14.31 2.91
N LEU A 156 -5.70 13.26 3.71
CA LEU A 156 -4.69 12.22 3.53
C LEU A 156 -4.94 11.35 2.29
N ILE A 157 -6.19 11.00 2.00
CA ILE A 157 -6.55 10.21 0.80
C ILE A 157 -6.12 10.93 -0.47
N THR A 158 -6.43 12.23 -0.57
CA THR A 158 -6.07 13.02 -1.76
C THR A 158 -4.56 13.16 -1.93
N ALA A 159 -3.83 13.41 -0.84
CA ALA A 159 -2.37 13.46 -0.86
C ALA A 159 -1.76 12.11 -1.30
N ARG A 160 -2.26 11.01 -0.73
CA ARG A 160 -1.85 9.64 -1.05
C ARG A 160 -2.11 9.31 -2.52
N GLU A 161 -3.28 9.64 -3.03
CA GLU A 161 -3.64 9.34 -4.42
C GLU A 161 -2.75 10.10 -5.41
N ARG A 162 -2.43 11.36 -5.10
CA ARG A 162 -1.48 12.15 -5.90
C ARG A 162 -0.11 11.51 -5.93
N GLN A 163 0.40 11.08 -4.78
CA GLN A 163 1.70 10.40 -4.70
C GLN A 163 1.67 9.06 -5.44
N ARG A 164 0.60 8.27 -5.30
CA ARG A 164 0.39 7.03 -6.05
C ARG A 164 0.41 7.29 -7.55
N ASN A 165 -0.29 8.32 -8.01
CA ASN A 165 -0.33 8.67 -9.41
C ASN A 165 1.05 9.09 -9.92
N GLN A 166 1.78 9.91 -9.17
CA GLN A 166 3.15 10.30 -9.52
C GLN A 166 4.10 9.10 -9.63
N VAL A 167 4.08 8.20 -8.65
CA VAL A 167 4.92 7.00 -8.65
C VAL A 167 4.51 6.05 -9.78
N THR A 168 3.22 5.91 -10.06
CA THR A 168 2.70 5.05 -11.15
C THR A 168 3.11 5.61 -12.50
N VAL A 169 2.97 6.92 -12.72
CA VAL A 169 3.43 7.62 -13.93
C VAL A 169 4.94 7.47 -14.07
N LEU A 170 5.72 7.69 -13.02
CA LEU A 170 7.17 7.53 -13.06
C LEU A 170 7.57 6.09 -13.40
N GLY A 171 6.96 5.10 -12.75
CA GLY A 171 7.25 3.69 -12.99
C GLY A 171 6.84 3.23 -14.40
N THR A 172 5.71 3.70 -14.92
CA THR A 172 5.28 3.41 -16.30
C THR A 172 6.20 4.08 -17.33
N VAL A 173 6.63 5.32 -17.11
CA VAL A 173 7.63 5.99 -17.95
C VAL A 173 8.97 5.25 -17.92
N ALA A 174 9.43 4.82 -16.73
CA ALA A 174 10.67 4.06 -16.61
C ALA A 174 10.59 2.70 -17.33
N ALA A 175 9.47 1.98 -17.22
CA ALA A 175 9.25 0.74 -17.94
C ALA A 175 9.21 0.94 -19.47
N ALA A 176 8.54 2.00 -19.94
CA ALA A 176 8.52 2.37 -21.35
C ALA A 176 9.92 2.73 -21.86
N ALA A 177 10.70 3.49 -21.08
CA ALA A 177 12.08 3.84 -21.41
C ALA A 177 12.98 2.59 -21.49
N ALA A 178 12.82 1.64 -20.56
CA ALA A 178 13.55 0.37 -20.60
C ALA A 178 13.21 -0.46 -21.84
N LEU A 179 11.93 -0.51 -22.25
CA LEU A 179 11.51 -1.16 -23.48
C LEU A 179 12.10 -0.50 -24.72
N LEU A 180 12.07 0.84 -24.80
CA LEU A 180 12.69 1.60 -25.88
C LEU A 180 14.20 1.37 -25.94
N ALA A 181 14.88 1.35 -24.79
CA ALA A 181 16.30 1.03 -24.70
C ALA A 181 16.60 -0.38 -25.22
N ALA A 182 15.77 -1.37 -24.89
CA ALA A 182 15.90 -2.73 -25.42
C ALA A 182 15.72 -2.77 -26.94
N LEU A 183 14.73 -2.05 -27.50
CA LEU A 183 14.54 -1.95 -28.95
C LEU A 183 15.71 -1.25 -29.65
N ALA A 184 16.22 -0.17 -29.07
CA ALA A 184 17.39 0.56 -29.58
C ALA A 184 18.65 -0.32 -29.56
N LEU A 185 18.86 -1.07 -28.47
CA LEU A 185 19.96 -2.02 -28.35
C LEU A 185 19.84 -3.15 -29.40
N GLY A 186 18.62 -3.62 -29.64
CA GLY A 186 18.30 -4.61 -30.67
C GLY A 186 18.58 -4.10 -32.07
N HIS A 187 18.18 -2.86 -32.36
CA HIS A 187 18.49 -2.20 -33.62
C HIS A 187 20.01 -2.03 -33.79
N PHE A 188 20.70 -1.46 -32.81
CA PHE A 188 22.16 -1.27 -32.80
C PHE A 188 22.93 -2.57 -33.04
N SER A 189 22.48 -3.67 -32.42
CA SER A 189 23.08 -5.00 -32.58
C SER A 189 23.03 -5.52 -34.03
N ARG A 190 22.07 -5.07 -34.85
CA ARG A 190 21.98 -5.43 -36.26
C ARG A 190 23.05 -4.75 -37.11
N TYR A 191 23.43 -3.52 -36.76
CA TYR A 191 24.43 -2.74 -37.53
C TYR A 191 25.85 -3.05 -37.11
N HIS A 192 26.09 -3.29 -35.81
CA HIS A 192 27.41 -3.63 -35.30
C HIS A 192 27.57 -5.15 -35.18
N ALA A 193 27.77 -5.80 -36.34
CA ALA A 193 27.93 -7.25 -36.46
C ALA A 193 29.25 -7.81 -35.90
N ALA A 194 30.13 -6.96 -35.35
CA ALA A 194 31.40 -7.39 -34.77
C ALA A 194 31.15 -8.34 -33.59
N ALA A 195 31.73 -9.54 -33.65
CA ALA A 195 31.54 -10.62 -32.69
C ALA A 195 31.81 -10.20 -31.22
N ALA A 196 32.68 -9.21 -31.01
CA ALA A 196 33.05 -8.71 -29.69
C ALA A 196 31.89 -8.02 -28.92
N TRP A 197 30.91 -7.43 -29.61
CA TRP A 197 29.85 -6.64 -28.95
C TRP A 197 28.64 -7.48 -28.51
N ARG A 198 28.41 -8.62 -29.18
CA ARG A 198 27.29 -9.52 -28.89
C ARG A 198 27.15 -9.92 -27.40
N PRO A 199 28.20 -10.35 -26.68
CA PRO A 199 28.05 -10.73 -25.27
C PRO A 199 27.61 -9.55 -24.40
N LEU A 200 28.16 -8.36 -24.64
CA LEU A 200 27.81 -7.14 -23.90
C LEU A 200 26.33 -6.77 -24.12
N MET A 201 25.84 -6.92 -25.35
CA MET A 201 24.43 -6.68 -25.68
C MET A 201 23.51 -7.66 -24.95
N VAL A 202 23.84 -8.95 -24.92
CA VAL A 202 23.06 -9.97 -24.19
C VAL A 202 22.98 -9.66 -22.70
N VAL A 203 24.11 -9.29 -22.07
CA VAL A 203 24.11 -8.84 -20.66
C VAL A 203 23.22 -7.62 -20.47
N GLY A 204 23.29 -6.64 -21.38
CA GLY A 204 22.42 -5.46 -21.35
C GLY A 204 20.94 -5.81 -21.41
N PHE A 205 20.55 -6.70 -22.33
CA PHE A 205 19.17 -7.19 -22.45
C PHE A 205 18.69 -7.93 -21.20
N VAL A 206 19.52 -8.80 -20.63
CA VAL A 206 19.23 -9.53 -19.39
C VAL A 206 18.98 -8.55 -18.26
N MET A 207 19.88 -7.58 -18.07
CA MET A 207 19.76 -6.58 -17.00
C MET A 207 18.52 -5.69 -17.17
N LEU A 208 18.25 -5.19 -18.39
CA LEU A 208 17.06 -4.37 -18.67
C LEU A 208 15.77 -5.14 -18.43
N THR A 209 15.72 -6.39 -18.87
CA THR A 209 14.53 -7.25 -18.72
C THR A 209 14.31 -7.61 -17.25
N GLY A 210 15.38 -7.89 -16.50
CA GLY A 210 15.32 -8.07 -15.05
C GLY A 210 14.88 -6.82 -14.30
N ALA A 211 15.43 -5.65 -14.65
CA ALA A 211 15.01 -4.38 -14.06
C ALA A 211 13.53 -4.09 -14.30
N THR A 212 13.03 -4.39 -15.50
CA THR A 212 11.61 -4.25 -15.85
C THR A 212 10.74 -5.17 -14.99
N GLY A 213 11.17 -6.42 -14.77
CA GLY A 213 10.49 -7.33 -13.85
C GLY A 213 10.39 -6.77 -12.43
N GLY A 214 11.50 -6.23 -11.91
CA GLY A 214 11.55 -5.58 -10.59
C GLY A 214 10.61 -4.38 -10.48
N LEU A 215 10.58 -3.51 -11.49
CA LEU A 215 9.66 -2.38 -11.56
C LEU A 215 8.19 -2.81 -11.57
N VAL A 216 7.83 -3.83 -12.37
CA VAL A 216 6.45 -4.35 -12.42
C VAL A 216 6.03 -4.95 -11.08
N SER A 217 6.94 -5.67 -10.40
CA SER A 217 6.68 -6.21 -9.05
C SER A 217 6.39 -5.10 -8.05
N MET A 218 7.18 -4.02 -8.08
CA MET A 218 6.97 -2.86 -7.22
C MET A 218 5.67 -2.13 -7.52
N LEU A 219 5.35 -1.89 -8.80
CA LEU A 219 4.08 -1.29 -9.20
C LEU A 219 2.88 -2.08 -8.68
N ARG A 220 2.93 -3.42 -8.76
CA ARG A 220 1.88 -4.29 -8.20
C ARG A 220 1.76 -4.13 -6.68
N ARG A 221 2.89 -4.11 -5.95
CA ARG A 221 2.86 -3.89 -4.49
C ARG A 221 2.25 -2.55 -4.11
N LEU A 222 2.60 -1.49 -4.84
CA LEU A 222 2.05 -0.15 -4.63
C LEU A 222 0.53 -0.10 -4.85
N GLN A 223 0.02 -0.87 -5.80
CA GLN A 223 -1.42 -0.99 -6.03
C GLN A 223 -2.12 -1.75 -4.89
N CYS A 224 -1.46 -2.75 -4.29
CA CYS A 224 -2.01 -3.56 -3.20
C CYS A 224 -2.03 -2.88 -1.82
N LEU A 225 -1.25 -1.82 -1.58
CA LEU A 225 -1.23 -1.11 -0.28
C LEU A 225 -2.56 -0.41 0.06
N SER A 226 -3.53 -0.40 -0.84
CA SER A 226 -4.66 0.53 -0.87
C SER A 226 -5.81 0.27 0.11
N THR A 227 -5.85 -0.87 0.81
CA THR A 227 -7.14 -1.32 1.36
C THR A 227 -7.26 -1.35 2.89
N THR A 228 -6.17 -1.24 3.67
CA THR A 228 -6.25 -1.68 5.09
C THR A 228 -5.50 -0.83 6.12
N CYS A 229 -4.59 0.06 5.73
CA CYS A 229 -3.71 0.75 6.70
C CYS A 229 -4.14 2.19 7.00
N THR A 230 -3.82 2.64 8.22
CA THR A 230 -4.11 3.99 8.69
C THR A 230 -3.38 5.02 7.80
N PRO A 231 -4.10 5.99 7.23
CA PRO A 231 -3.57 6.84 6.17
C PRO A 231 -2.37 7.71 6.59
N VAL A 232 -2.19 7.95 7.90
CA VAL A 232 -1.05 8.72 8.42
C VAL A 232 0.26 7.93 8.35
N HIS A 233 0.25 6.67 8.81
CA HIS A 233 1.48 5.87 8.85
C HIS A 233 1.97 5.57 7.43
N ASP A 234 1.04 5.38 6.50
CA ASP A 234 1.35 5.18 5.08
C ASP A 234 2.06 6.41 4.51
N THR A 235 1.55 7.63 4.72
CA THR A 235 2.17 8.84 4.14
C THR A 235 3.63 9.04 4.53
N ILE A 236 4.00 8.74 5.78
CA ILE A 236 5.38 8.84 6.27
C ILE A 236 6.27 7.76 5.63
N GLN A 237 5.78 6.53 5.50
CA GLN A 237 6.52 5.44 4.84
C GLN A 237 6.68 5.68 3.33
N PHE A 238 5.69 6.32 2.71
CA PHE A 238 5.68 6.61 1.29
C PHE A 238 6.70 7.70 0.90
N ASP A 239 6.93 8.71 1.74
CA ASP A 239 7.94 9.75 1.49
C ASP A 239 9.36 9.16 1.49
N ALA A 240 9.63 8.21 2.40
CA ALA A 240 10.85 7.40 2.38
C ALA A 240 10.89 6.36 1.24
N GLY A 241 9.78 6.15 0.52
CA GLY A 241 9.59 5.11 -0.47
C GLY A 241 10.11 5.43 -1.88
N GLN A 242 10.40 6.69 -2.22
CA GLN A 242 10.94 7.03 -3.54
C GLN A 242 12.24 6.29 -3.94
N PRO A 243 13.27 6.14 -3.07
CA PRO A 243 14.45 5.34 -3.41
C PRO A 243 14.13 3.86 -3.65
N SER A 244 13.01 3.34 -3.12
CA SER A 244 12.64 1.93 -3.31
C SER A 244 12.33 1.57 -4.78
N LEU A 245 11.88 2.54 -5.59
CA LEU A 245 11.64 2.32 -7.02
C LEU A 245 12.94 1.96 -7.75
N TRP A 246 13.98 2.76 -7.54
CA TRP A 246 15.29 2.55 -8.15
C TRP A 246 15.96 1.29 -7.62
N LEU A 247 15.83 1.03 -6.32
CA LEU A 247 16.35 -0.19 -5.71
C LEU A 247 15.68 -1.44 -6.28
N SER A 248 14.35 -1.43 -6.50
CA SER A 248 13.64 -2.59 -7.08
C SER A 248 14.13 -2.93 -8.50
N ALA A 249 14.33 -1.91 -9.34
CA ALA A 249 14.89 -2.08 -10.68
C ALA A 249 16.33 -2.61 -10.63
N LEU A 250 17.15 -2.07 -9.74
CA LEU A 250 18.54 -2.49 -9.56
C LEU A 250 18.64 -3.94 -9.09
N TYR A 251 17.86 -4.33 -8.06
CA TYR A 251 17.81 -5.72 -7.61
C TYR A 251 17.33 -6.65 -8.71
N GLY A 252 16.32 -6.25 -9.50
CA GLY A 252 15.85 -7.04 -10.62
C GLY A 252 16.93 -7.28 -11.68
N ALA A 253 17.73 -6.26 -12.01
CA ALA A 253 18.87 -6.41 -12.93
C ALA A 253 19.96 -7.33 -12.36
N ILE A 254 20.28 -7.20 -11.08
CA ILE A 254 21.28 -8.03 -10.39
C ILE A 254 20.82 -9.50 -10.36
N PHE A 255 19.58 -9.76 -9.97
CA PHE A 255 19.02 -11.12 -9.93
C PHE A 255 18.96 -11.78 -11.29
N ALA A 256 18.58 -11.05 -12.35
CA ALA A 256 18.62 -11.57 -13.71
C ALA A 256 20.05 -11.95 -14.15
N LYS A 257 21.05 -11.13 -13.80
CA LYS A 257 22.46 -11.45 -14.06
C LYS A 257 22.90 -12.70 -13.32
N ILE A 258 22.60 -12.80 -12.02
CA ILE A 258 22.94 -13.96 -11.19
C ILE A 258 22.29 -15.22 -11.75
N LEU A 259 20.99 -15.16 -12.10
CA LEU A 259 20.28 -16.30 -12.69
C LEU A 259 20.93 -16.76 -14.00
N THR A 260 21.40 -15.82 -14.83
CA THR A 260 22.13 -16.15 -16.05
C THR A 260 23.43 -16.91 -15.76
N LEU A 261 24.17 -16.52 -14.71
CA LEU A 261 25.36 -17.25 -14.27
C LEU A 261 25.02 -18.65 -13.75
N VAL A 262 23.89 -18.80 -13.05
CA VAL A 262 23.40 -20.10 -12.56
C VAL A 262 23.05 -21.03 -13.73
N PHE A 263 22.40 -20.51 -14.79
CA PHE A 263 22.16 -21.27 -16.01
C PHE A 263 23.46 -21.68 -16.71
N MET A 264 24.44 -20.77 -16.76
CA MET A 264 25.76 -21.07 -17.35
C MET A 264 26.49 -22.18 -16.58
N GLY A 265 26.39 -22.17 -15.25
CA GLY A 265 26.95 -23.21 -14.38
C GLY A 265 26.18 -24.53 -14.37
N HIS A 266 25.10 -24.67 -15.16
CA HIS A 266 24.25 -25.87 -15.22
C HIS A 266 23.63 -26.28 -13.87
N MET A 267 23.63 -25.37 -12.88
CA MET A 267 23.25 -25.69 -11.50
C MET A 267 21.74 -25.92 -11.33
N LEU A 268 20.92 -25.57 -12.32
CA LEU A 268 19.48 -25.86 -12.28
C LEU A 268 19.15 -27.31 -12.64
N ASN A 269 19.97 -27.96 -13.47
CA ASN A 269 19.75 -29.35 -13.86
C ASN A 269 19.87 -30.28 -12.64
N THR A 270 20.78 -29.96 -11.72
CA THR A 270 20.92 -30.66 -10.44
C THR A 270 19.80 -30.36 -9.44
N LEU A 271 19.04 -29.27 -9.63
CA LEU A 271 17.97 -28.83 -8.72
C LEU A 271 16.59 -29.38 -9.09
N ILE A 272 16.27 -29.45 -10.39
CA ILE A 272 14.97 -29.93 -10.89
C ILE A 272 14.93 -31.47 -11.00
N GLY A 273 16.04 -32.16 -10.73
CA GLY A 273 16.08 -33.62 -10.69
C GLY A 273 15.77 -34.27 -12.04
N VAL A 274 16.09 -33.56 -13.14
CA VAL A 274 16.06 -34.18 -14.47
C VAL A 274 17.17 -35.24 -14.46
N PRO A 275 16.84 -36.53 -14.60
CA PRO A 275 17.85 -37.58 -14.61
C PRO A 275 18.89 -37.30 -15.69
N ASP A 276 20.15 -37.70 -15.47
CA ASP A 276 21.26 -37.66 -16.44
C ASP A 276 21.02 -38.56 -17.68
N ALA A 277 19.78 -38.64 -18.18
CA ALA A 277 19.48 -39.07 -19.53
C ALA A 277 19.89 -37.91 -20.45
N GLY A 278 21.05 -38.04 -21.07
CA GLY A 278 21.70 -36.98 -21.84
C GLY A 278 20.75 -36.22 -22.76
N THR A 279 21.02 -34.91 -22.87
CA THR A 279 20.55 -33.93 -23.88
C THR A 279 19.42 -32.94 -23.55
N THR A 280 18.70 -33.01 -22.42
CA THR A 280 17.69 -31.96 -22.11
C THR A 280 18.13 -30.99 -21.02
N SER A 281 19.26 -30.31 -21.21
CA SER A 281 19.49 -29.06 -20.47
C SER A 281 18.55 -27.99 -21.01
N LEU A 282 18.03 -27.13 -20.13
CA LEU A 282 17.14 -26.03 -20.54
C LEU A 282 17.80 -25.06 -21.53
N PHE A 283 19.15 -25.04 -21.55
CA PHE A 283 20.01 -24.28 -22.45
C PHE A 283 21.27 -25.09 -22.85
N PRO A 284 21.19 -25.99 -23.84
CA PRO A 284 22.28 -26.93 -24.17
C PRO A 284 23.54 -26.29 -24.76
N ASN A 285 23.44 -25.08 -25.30
CA ASN A 285 24.53 -24.40 -25.99
C ASN A 285 25.01 -23.14 -25.26
N PHE A 286 24.59 -22.91 -24.01
CA PHE A 286 24.92 -21.68 -23.28
C PHE A 286 26.40 -21.58 -22.87
N LEU A 287 27.15 -22.70 -22.88
CA LEU A 287 28.56 -22.75 -22.49
C LEU A 287 29.54 -22.38 -23.61
N SER A 288 29.15 -22.47 -24.89
CA SER A 288 30.06 -22.20 -26.02
C SER A 288 30.34 -20.70 -26.26
N GLY A 289 29.76 -19.84 -25.43
CA GLY A 289 29.91 -18.38 -25.47
C GLY A 289 28.72 -17.73 -24.79
N PHE A 290 28.82 -16.45 -24.44
CA PHE A 290 27.73 -15.65 -23.86
C PHE A 290 26.59 -15.37 -24.87
N GLN A 291 26.30 -16.32 -25.75
CA GLN A 291 25.47 -16.16 -26.92
C GLN A 291 24.46 -17.32 -26.99
N PRO A 292 23.15 -17.03 -26.91
CA PRO A 292 22.12 -18.04 -27.16
C PRO A 292 22.23 -18.57 -28.59
N ALA A 293 22.00 -19.87 -28.78
CA ALA A 293 22.15 -20.54 -30.07
C ALA A 293 21.10 -20.11 -31.10
N GLY A 294 19.99 -19.51 -30.65
CA GLY A 294 18.98 -18.97 -31.54
C GLY A 294 17.92 -18.09 -30.84
N PRO A 295 16.97 -17.53 -31.61
CA PRO A 295 15.94 -16.64 -31.10
C PRO A 295 15.09 -17.26 -29.98
N GLY A 296 14.84 -18.57 -30.03
CA GLY A 296 14.08 -19.28 -29.00
C GLY A 296 14.79 -19.35 -27.64
N GLU A 297 16.10 -19.61 -27.62
CA GLU A 297 16.89 -19.59 -26.38
C GLU A 297 17.02 -18.18 -25.82
N PHE A 298 17.15 -17.17 -26.69
CA PHE A 298 17.14 -15.77 -26.28
C PHE A 298 15.80 -15.37 -25.64
N ALA A 299 14.66 -15.75 -26.23
CA ALA A 299 13.35 -15.47 -25.66
C ALA A 299 13.17 -16.13 -24.28
N LYS A 300 13.59 -17.39 -24.13
CA LYS A 300 13.59 -18.08 -22.82
C LYS A 300 14.44 -17.32 -21.80
N LEU A 301 15.64 -16.88 -22.17
CA LEU A 301 16.51 -16.11 -21.29
C LEU A 301 15.86 -14.79 -20.84
N MET A 302 15.17 -14.08 -21.76
CA MET A 302 14.46 -12.85 -21.42
C MET A 302 13.30 -13.12 -20.44
N VAL A 303 12.49 -14.15 -20.68
CA VAL A 303 11.40 -14.52 -19.77
C VAL A 303 11.92 -14.85 -18.37
N TRP A 304 12.98 -15.66 -18.28
CA TRP A 304 13.60 -15.98 -16.99
C TRP A 304 14.25 -14.77 -16.32
N SER A 305 14.85 -13.88 -17.09
CA SER A 305 15.39 -12.62 -16.57
C SER A 305 14.29 -11.75 -15.97
N PHE A 306 13.15 -11.63 -16.67
CA PHE A 306 11.98 -10.91 -16.16
C PHE A 306 11.46 -11.55 -14.87
N ILE A 307 11.29 -12.88 -14.85
CA ILE A 307 10.82 -13.60 -13.67
C ILE A 307 11.78 -13.41 -12.48
N ALA A 308 13.09 -13.44 -12.72
CA ALA A 308 14.10 -13.22 -11.69
C ALA A 308 13.96 -11.86 -11.01
N GLY A 309 13.67 -10.82 -11.78
CA GLY A 309 13.42 -9.49 -11.22
C GLY A 309 12.02 -9.33 -10.63
N PHE A 310 11.02 -9.96 -11.23
CA PHE A 310 9.63 -9.87 -10.77
C PHE A 310 9.43 -10.59 -9.42
N ALA A 311 10.00 -11.78 -9.28
CA ALA A 311 9.95 -12.56 -8.06
C ALA A 311 11.25 -12.36 -7.27
N GLU A 312 11.32 -11.27 -6.49
CA GLU A 312 12.51 -10.88 -5.72
C GLU A 312 13.08 -11.99 -4.82
N LYS A 313 12.25 -12.94 -4.38
CA LYS A 313 12.68 -14.11 -3.57
C LYS A 313 13.10 -15.32 -4.38
N PHE A 314 12.78 -15.38 -5.67
CA PHE A 314 13.03 -16.55 -6.52
C PHE A 314 14.52 -16.88 -6.60
N VAL A 315 15.38 -15.90 -6.91
CA VAL A 315 16.83 -16.14 -7.03
C VAL A 315 17.47 -16.51 -5.69
N PRO A 316 17.21 -15.78 -4.58
CA PRO A 316 17.64 -16.22 -3.24
C PRO A 316 17.20 -17.65 -2.90
N ASP A 317 15.93 -17.98 -3.11
CA ASP A 317 15.38 -19.31 -2.79
C ASP A 317 16.06 -20.41 -3.62
N VAL A 318 16.38 -20.16 -4.90
CA VAL A 318 17.12 -21.09 -5.75
C VAL A 318 18.53 -21.31 -5.22
N LEU A 319 19.24 -20.24 -4.85
CA LEU A 319 20.60 -20.33 -4.30
C LEU A 319 20.63 -21.07 -2.95
N ASP A 320 19.67 -20.80 -2.07
CA ASP A 320 19.54 -21.48 -0.78
C ASP A 320 19.29 -22.98 -0.96
N ARG A 321 18.43 -23.37 -1.91
CA ARG A 321 18.17 -24.79 -2.20
C ARG A 321 19.41 -25.49 -2.78
N ILE A 322 20.17 -24.82 -3.66
CA ILE A 322 21.43 -25.37 -4.19
C ILE A 322 22.42 -25.62 -3.05
N THR A 323 22.59 -24.65 -2.15
CA THR A 323 23.48 -24.76 -1.00
C THR A 323 23.07 -25.91 -0.07
N LYS A 324 21.78 -26.00 0.29
CA LYS A 324 21.24 -27.09 1.13
C LYS A 324 21.42 -28.47 0.50
N ASN A 325 21.24 -28.59 -0.82
CA ASN A 325 21.42 -29.86 -1.52
C ASN A 325 22.88 -30.33 -1.54
N GLN A 326 23.85 -29.40 -1.61
CA GLN A 326 25.27 -29.74 -1.52
C GLN A 326 25.63 -30.27 -0.13
N GLU A 327 25.18 -29.62 0.94
CA GLU A 327 25.41 -30.08 2.32
C GLU A 327 24.81 -31.46 2.59
N GLY A 328 23.61 -31.74 2.06
CA GLY A 328 22.98 -33.05 2.16
C GLY A 328 23.79 -34.15 1.46
N ARG A 329 24.34 -33.83 0.28
CA ARG A 329 25.15 -34.77 -0.51
C ARG A 329 26.46 -35.11 0.20
N ASP A 330 27.17 -34.10 0.72
CA ASP A 330 28.38 -34.30 1.50
C ASP A 330 28.15 -35.14 2.76
N ARG A 331 27.04 -34.91 3.47
CA ARG A 331 26.66 -35.74 4.63
C ARG A 331 26.40 -37.21 4.25
N THR A 332 25.73 -37.48 3.13
CA THR A 332 25.55 -38.86 2.65
C THR A 332 26.86 -39.52 2.22
N VAL A 333 27.79 -38.77 1.60
CA VAL A 333 29.11 -39.30 1.21
C VAL A 333 29.95 -39.60 2.44
N VAL A 334 29.98 -38.71 3.43
CA VAL A 334 30.69 -38.93 4.71
C VAL A 334 30.11 -40.12 5.46
N ARG A 335 28.78 -40.22 5.57
CA ARG A 335 28.12 -41.36 6.23
C ARG A 335 28.43 -42.69 5.54
N ARG A 336 28.35 -42.75 4.20
CA ARG A 336 28.71 -43.94 3.43
C ARG A 336 30.19 -44.32 3.62
N ARG A 337 31.08 -43.33 3.78
CA ARG A 337 32.50 -43.58 4.08
C ARG A 337 32.72 -44.16 5.48
N VAL A 338 32.02 -43.63 6.48
CA VAL A 338 32.08 -44.13 7.88
C VAL A 338 31.50 -45.54 7.99
N ASP A 339 30.40 -45.82 7.29
CA ASP A 339 29.78 -47.14 7.24
C ASP A 339 30.66 -48.16 6.48
N SER A 340 31.45 -47.72 5.49
CA SER A 340 32.42 -48.57 4.77
C SER A 340 33.78 -48.75 5.48
N ALA A 341 34.11 -47.87 6.43
CA ALA A 341 35.38 -47.91 7.18
C ALA A 341 35.28 -48.69 8.50
N THR A 342 34.06 -49.09 8.89
CA THR A 342 33.85 -49.98 10.03
C THR A 342 33.64 -51.40 9.50
N PRO A 343 34.66 -52.29 9.49
CA PRO A 343 34.40 -53.70 9.26
C PRO A 343 33.47 -54.17 10.37
N ALA A 344 32.31 -54.71 9.99
CA ALA A 344 31.36 -55.32 10.88
C ALA A 344 32.03 -56.51 11.60
N ALA A 345 32.66 -56.26 12.74
CA ALA A 345 32.89 -57.27 13.75
C ALA A 345 31.52 -57.62 14.33
N SER A 346 30.83 -58.54 13.67
CA SER A 346 29.60 -59.16 14.13
C SER A 346 29.88 -59.92 15.43
N PHE A 347 29.78 -59.23 16.57
CA PHE A 347 29.61 -59.88 17.86
C PHE A 347 28.18 -60.43 17.91
N GLN A 348 28.02 -61.70 17.52
CA GLN A 348 26.82 -62.48 17.77
C GLN A 348 26.66 -62.66 19.29
N PHE A 349 25.83 -61.83 19.92
CA PHE A 349 25.22 -62.19 21.19
C PHE A 349 24.00 -63.07 20.90
N ALA A 350 24.04 -64.29 21.42
CA ALA A 350 22.95 -65.26 21.34
C ALA A 350 21.66 -64.70 21.98
N PRO A 351 20.47 -64.97 21.40
CA PRO A 351 19.21 -64.57 22.03
C PRO A 351 18.89 -65.48 23.22
N ALA A 352 18.63 -64.88 24.38
CA ALA A 352 18.07 -65.55 25.55
C ALA A 352 16.60 -65.96 25.30
N PRO A 353 16.12 -67.07 25.91
CA PRO A 353 14.85 -67.70 25.57
C PRO A 353 13.62 -66.93 26.07
N PRO A 354 12.43 -67.18 25.47
CA PRO A 354 11.20 -66.45 25.77
C PRO A 354 10.57 -66.92 27.09
N THR A 355 10.35 -66.00 28.02
CA THR A 355 9.45 -66.20 29.16
C THR A 355 8.02 -65.79 28.79
N ALA A 356 7.11 -66.73 29.01
CA ALA A 356 5.68 -66.68 28.73
C ALA A 356 4.92 -65.73 29.70
N PRO A 357 3.62 -65.47 29.44
CA PRO A 357 2.92 -64.26 29.88
C PRO A 357 2.28 -64.40 31.27
N ALA A 358 2.17 -63.27 31.98
CA ALA A 358 1.27 -63.12 33.12
C ALA A 358 0.17 -62.11 32.77
N THR A 359 -1.05 -62.58 32.92
CA THR A 359 -2.37 -61.97 32.76
C THR A 359 -2.66 -60.82 33.75
N PRO A 360 -3.76 -60.07 33.57
CA PRO A 360 -3.89 -58.66 33.94
C PRO A 360 -4.46 -58.45 35.35
N VAL A 361 -4.19 -57.28 35.91
CA VAL A 361 -4.93 -56.72 37.05
C VAL A 361 -5.56 -55.41 36.59
N ALA A 362 -6.88 -55.38 36.68
CA ALA A 362 -7.73 -54.22 36.51
C ALA A 362 -7.68 -53.34 37.77
N ASP A 363 -7.92 -52.04 37.55
CA ASP A 363 -8.46 -50.99 38.44
C ASP A 363 -7.84 -49.67 37.93
N GLY A 364 -8.53 -48.57 37.62
CA GLY A 364 -9.88 -48.11 37.93
C GLY A 364 -9.78 -46.59 38.09
N ALA A 365 -10.83 -45.88 37.66
CA ALA A 365 -11.21 -44.51 38.04
C ALA A 365 -10.74 -43.29 37.20
N ALA A 366 -11.78 -42.59 36.73
CA ALA A 366 -12.00 -41.14 36.70
C ALA A 366 -11.34 -40.29 35.60
N ALA A 367 -12.15 -39.72 34.70
CA ALA A 367 -12.66 -38.36 34.89
C ALA A 367 -13.61 -37.94 33.75
N SER A 368 -14.80 -37.52 34.17
CA SER A 368 -15.81 -36.74 33.47
C SER A 368 -15.33 -35.31 33.17
N ALA A 369 -15.71 -34.76 32.01
CA ALA A 369 -16.07 -33.34 31.87
C ALA A 369 -16.78 -33.10 30.52
N ASP A 370 -18.11 -32.95 30.60
CA ASP A 370 -18.90 -32.08 29.73
C ASP A 370 -18.66 -30.62 30.16
N VAL A 371 -18.49 -29.70 29.20
CA VAL A 371 -19.34 -28.51 28.92
C VAL A 371 -19.01 -28.02 27.52
#